data_AF-A0A091CUY6-F1
#
_entry.id   AF-A0A091CUY6-F1
#
_cell.length_a   1.000
_cell.length_b   1.000
_cell.length_c   1.000
_cell.angle_alpha   90.00
_cell.angle_beta   90.00
_cell.angle_gamma   90.00
#
_symmetry.space_group_name_H-M   'P 1'
#
loop_
_entity.id
_entity.type
_entity.pdbx_description
1 polymer ?
#
loop_
_entity_poly.entity_id
_entity_poly.type
_entity_poly.pdbx_seq_one_letter_code
_entity_poly.pdbx_strand_id
1 'polypeptide(L)'
;MLESWLFDLRGENPTLFVHFYRRYFWLVVAAFFNVSKIPERIQPGLFDIIGHSHQLFHIFTFLSIYDQVYYVEEGLRQFLQAPPAAPTFSGTVGYMLLLVVCLGLVIRKFLNNAEFCSKK
;
A
#
# COMPACT_ATOMS: atom_id res chain seq x y z
N MET A 1 10.92 -5.02 6.41
CA MET A 1 11.51 -5.95 7.42
C MET A 1 10.58 -6.16 8.62
N LEU A 2 9.98 -5.12 9.21
CA LEU A 2 8.99 -5.26 10.31
C LEU A 2 7.73 -6.03 9.91
N GLU A 3 7.14 -5.72 8.75
CA GLU A 3 5.94 -6.40 8.21
C GLU A 3 6.15 -7.92 8.04
N SER A 4 7.35 -8.35 7.66
CA SER A 4 7.70 -9.76 7.43
C SER A 4 7.84 -10.56 8.73
N TRP A 5 8.15 -9.85 9.83
CA TRP A 5 8.12 -10.39 11.19
C TRP A 5 6.71 -10.37 11.78
N LEU A 6 5.89 -9.41 11.36
CA LEU A 6 4.55 -9.15 11.88
C LEU A 6 3.49 -10.10 11.32
N PHE A 7 3.60 -10.44 10.03
CA PHE A 7 2.66 -11.33 9.33
C PHE A 7 3.14 -12.78 9.25
N ASP A 8 4.17 -13.17 10.00
CA ASP A 8 4.79 -14.51 9.97
C ASP A 8 5.19 -14.98 8.55
N LEU A 9 5.49 -14.01 7.66
CA LEU A 9 5.86 -14.27 6.26
C LEU A 9 7.27 -14.82 6.11
N ARG A 10 8.02 -14.95 7.22
CA ARG A 10 9.42 -15.35 7.23
C ARG A 10 9.60 -16.87 7.09
N GLY A 11 8.57 -17.66 7.39
CA GLY A 11 8.67 -19.11 7.41
C GLY A 11 8.41 -19.81 6.08
N GLU A 12 7.46 -19.33 5.28
CA GLU A 12 6.79 -20.25 4.34
C GLU A 12 7.19 -20.09 2.86
N ASN A 13 7.34 -18.88 2.30
CA ASN A 13 7.55 -18.75 0.84
C ASN A 13 8.30 -17.47 0.39
N PRO A 14 9.49 -17.57 -0.23
CA PRO A 14 10.25 -16.41 -0.74
C PRO A 14 9.53 -15.65 -1.86
N THR A 15 8.63 -16.32 -2.58
CA THR A 15 7.77 -15.72 -3.61
C THR A 15 6.82 -14.69 -3.02
N LEU A 16 6.23 -14.95 -1.86
CA LEU A 16 5.25 -14.07 -1.22
C LEU A 16 5.86 -12.71 -0.84
N PHE A 17 7.11 -12.73 -0.36
CA PHE A 17 7.86 -11.53 -0.04
C PHE A 17 8.10 -10.65 -1.27
N VAL A 18 8.38 -11.27 -2.43
CA VAL A 18 8.57 -10.55 -3.69
C VAL A 18 7.28 -9.87 -4.12
N HIS A 19 6.13 -10.55 -4.06
CA HIS A 19 4.82 -9.96 -4.38
C HIS A 19 4.47 -8.78 -3.46
N PHE A 20 4.78 -8.90 -2.17
CA PHE A 20 4.54 -7.83 -1.19
C PHE A 20 5.34 -6.57 -1.51
N TYR A 21 6.67 -6.66 -1.69
CA TYR A 21 7.49 -5.50 -2.03
C TYR A 21 7.14 -4.93 -3.40
N ARG A 22 6.83 -5.80 -4.37
CA ARG A 22 6.43 -5.41 -5.71
C ARG A 22 5.13 -4.59 -5.69
N ARG A 23 4.16 -4.95 -4.86
CA ARG A 23 2.94 -4.16 -4.61
C ARG A 23 3.27 -2.74 -4.14
N TYR A 24 4.09 -2.57 -3.09
CA TYR A 24 4.47 -1.23 -2.60
C TYR A 24 5.23 -0.43 -3.65
N PHE A 25 6.11 -1.09 -4.40
CA PHE A 25 6.83 -0.46 -5.49
C PHE A 25 5.88 0.09 -6.56
N TRP A 26 4.93 -0.72 -7.04
CA TRP A 26 3.93 -0.27 -8.01
C TRP A 26 3.06 0.87 -7.48
N LEU A 27 2.73 0.86 -6.20
CA LEU A 27 1.91 1.90 -5.57
C LEU A 27 2.66 3.23 -5.43
N VAL A 28 3.96 3.20 -5.11
CA VAL A 28 4.83 4.39 -5.12
C VAL A 28 5.00 4.92 -6.55
N VAL A 29 5.19 4.02 -7.52
CA VAL A 29 5.30 4.38 -8.94
C VAL A 29 3.99 5.02 -9.43
N ALA A 30 2.83 4.45 -9.09
CA ALA A 30 1.52 5.01 -9.39
C ALA A 30 1.36 6.41 -8.78
N ALA A 31 1.70 6.57 -7.49
CA ALA A 31 1.65 7.86 -6.80
C ALA A 31 2.59 8.89 -7.44
N PHE A 32 3.80 8.48 -7.84
CA PHE A 32 4.76 9.34 -8.52
C PHE A 32 4.22 9.85 -9.85
N PHE A 33 3.63 8.98 -10.68
CA PHE A 33 3.02 9.38 -11.95
C PHE A 33 1.79 10.27 -11.76
N ASN A 34 0.99 10.01 -10.73
CA ASN A 34 -0.19 10.81 -10.37
C ASN A 34 0.21 12.24 -9.92
N VAL A 35 1.16 12.36 -8.99
CA VAL A 35 1.59 13.63 -8.42
C VAL A 35 2.41 14.46 -9.41
N SER A 36 3.32 13.80 -10.15
CA SER A 36 4.29 14.52 -10.97
C SER A 36 3.73 14.96 -12.32
N LYS A 37 2.58 14.43 -12.75
CA LYS A 37 1.99 14.65 -14.10
C LYS A 37 3.01 14.49 -15.23
N ILE A 38 3.94 13.56 -15.05
CA ILE A 38 5.00 13.23 -16.01
C ILE A 38 4.36 12.22 -16.99
N PRO A 39 3.55 12.72 -17.94
CA PRO A 39 4.09 13.07 -19.26
C PRO A 39 3.58 14.39 -19.86
N GLU A 40 2.56 15.04 -19.27
CA GLU A 40 1.96 16.29 -19.76
C GLU A 40 2.95 17.46 -19.85
N ARG A 41 3.97 17.47 -18.98
CA ARG A 41 5.02 18.49 -18.97
C ARG A 41 6.16 18.26 -19.96
N ILE A 42 6.37 17.03 -20.44
CA ILE A 42 7.55 16.68 -21.26
C ILE A 42 7.24 16.84 -22.75
N GLN A 43 5.99 16.66 -23.18
CA GLN A 43 5.59 16.92 -24.57
C GLN A 43 4.09 17.24 -24.68
N PRO A 44 3.70 18.53 -24.77
CA PRO A 44 2.30 18.90 -24.95
C PRO A 44 1.85 18.48 -26.35
N GLY A 45 0.84 17.58 -26.43
CA GLY A 45 0.16 17.21 -27.67
C GLY A 45 0.33 15.78 -28.17
N LEU A 46 1.28 14.97 -27.67
CA LEU A 46 1.44 13.57 -28.11
C LEU A 46 0.75 12.54 -27.19
N PHE A 47 0.51 12.90 -25.93
CA PHE A 47 0.01 12.01 -24.88
C PHE A 47 -1.44 12.31 -24.44
N ASP A 48 -2.26 12.88 -25.33
CA ASP A 48 -3.64 13.28 -25.02
C ASP A 48 -4.67 12.14 -25.18
N ILE A 49 -4.31 11.05 -25.89
CA ILE A 49 -5.22 9.92 -26.21
C ILE A 49 -4.76 8.60 -25.57
N ILE A 50 -3.45 8.34 -25.51
CA ILE A 50 -2.85 7.12 -24.93
C ILE A 50 -1.64 7.54 -24.08
N GLY A 51 -1.67 7.23 -22.78
CA GLY A 51 -0.55 7.46 -21.85
C GLY A 51 -0.66 8.70 -20.97
N HIS A 52 -1.85 9.29 -20.80
CA HIS A 52 -2.07 10.33 -19.80
C HIS A 52 -1.75 9.79 -18.39
N SER A 53 -1.30 10.66 -17.47
CA SER A 53 -0.85 10.25 -16.14
C SER A 53 -1.91 9.48 -15.36
N HIS A 54 -3.20 9.77 -15.58
CA HIS A 54 -4.31 9.02 -14.99
C HIS A 54 -4.41 7.59 -15.53
N GLN A 55 -4.16 7.36 -16.82
CA GLN A 55 -4.16 6.01 -17.41
C GLN A 55 -2.99 5.18 -16.88
N LEU A 56 -1.79 5.77 -16.80
CA LEU A 56 -0.64 5.10 -16.19
C LEU A 56 -0.89 4.81 -14.70
N PHE A 57 -1.49 5.75 -13.97
CA PHE A 57 -1.92 5.54 -12.60
C PHE A 57 -2.88 4.34 -12.47
N HIS A 58 -3.89 4.22 -13.35
CA HIS A 58 -4.80 3.08 -13.37
C HIS A 58 -4.07 1.76 -13.66
N ILE A 59 -3.14 1.74 -14.62
CA ILE A 59 -2.36 0.54 -14.97
C ILE A 59 -1.51 0.08 -13.79
N PHE A 60 -0.74 0.98 -13.16
CA PHE A 60 0.12 0.61 -12.03
C PHE A 60 -0.70 0.25 -10.78
N THR A 61 -1.85 0.90 -10.57
CA THR A 61 -2.76 0.54 -9.48
C THR A 61 -3.39 -0.84 -9.72
N PHE A 62 -3.79 -1.16 -10.95
CA PHE A 62 -4.31 -2.48 -11.30
C PHE A 62 -3.25 -3.57 -11.08
N LEU A 63 -1.99 -3.30 -11.44
CA LEU A 63 -0.89 -4.23 -11.22
C LEU A 63 -0.61 -4.45 -9.71
N SER A 64 -0.70 -3.39 -8.90
CA SER A 64 -0.67 -3.49 -7.44
C SER A 64 -1.84 -4.32 -6.88
N ILE A 65 -3.04 -4.17 -7.43
CA ILE A 65 -4.22 -4.94 -7.01
C ILE A 65 -4.06 -6.40 -7.41
N TYR A 66 -3.51 -6.69 -8.59
CA TYR A 66 -3.22 -8.05 -9.03
C TYR A 66 -2.27 -8.78 -8.08
N ASP A 67 -1.15 -8.12 -7.71
CA ASP A 67 -0.22 -8.66 -6.70
C ASP A 67 -0.88 -8.81 -5.32
N GLN A 68 -1.81 -7.92 -4.96
CA GLN A 68 -2.57 -8.01 -3.71
C GLN A 68 -3.54 -9.19 -3.70
N VAL A 69 -4.26 -9.44 -4.79
CA VAL A 69 -5.20 -10.57 -4.89
C VAL A 69 -4.45 -11.89 -4.85
N TYR A 70 -3.31 -11.98 -5.54
CA TYR A 70 -2.47 -13.18 -5.50
C TYR A 70 -2.00 -13.51 -4.08
N TYR A 71 -1.56 -12.49 -3.33
CA TYR A 71 -1.21 -12.64 -1.92
C TYR A 71 -2.39 -13.12 -1.06
N VAL A 72 -3.59 -12.57 -1.26
CA VAL A 72 -4.78 -12.93 -0.49
C VAL A 72 -5.26 -14.33 -0.82
N GLU A 73 -5.24 -14.74 -2.10
CA GLU A 73 -5.61 -16.09 -2.50
C GLU A 73 -4.67 -17.13 -1.90
N GLU A 74 -3.35 -16.88 -1.94
CA GLU A 74 -2.37 -17.79 -1.36
C GLU A 74 -2.51 -17.88 0.16
N GLY A 75 -2.71 -16.74 0.84
CA GLY A 75 -2.98 -16.71 2.28
C GLY A 75 -4.28 -17.45 2.66
N LEU A 76 -5.34 -17.32 1.85
CA LEU A 76 -6.58 -18.07 2.04
C LEU A 76 -6.38 -19.58 1.81
N ARG A 77 -5.62 -19.97 0.78
CA ARG A 77 -5.29 -21.38 0.52
C ARG A 77 -4.51 -22.00 1.66
N GLN A 78 -3.51 -21.30 2.19
CA GLN A 78 -2.77 -21.74 3.37
C GLN A 78 -3.70 -21.88 4.59
N PHE A 79 -4.58 -20.91 4.83
CA PHE A 79 -5.57 -20.96 5.91
C PHE A 79 -6.54 -22.14 5.80
N LEU A 80 -6.97 -22.48 4.58
CA LEU A 80 -7.86 -23.62 4.31
C LEU A 80 -7.15 -24.98 4.47
N GLN A 81 -5.85 -25.07 4.17
CA GLN A 81 -5.08 -26.32 4.27
C GLN A 81 -4.64 -26.63 5.71
N ALA A 82 -4.21 -25.61 6.45
CA ALA A 82 -3.81 -25.72 7.84
C ALA A 82 -4.25 -24.45 8.57
N PRO A 83 -5.30 -24.51 9.43
CA PRO A 83 -5.70 -23.37 10.22
C PRO A 83 -4.48 -22.91 11.04
N PRO A 84 -3.94 -21.71 10.80
CA PRO A 84 -2.79 -21.22 11.55
C PRO A 84 -3.15 -21.08 13.03
N ALA A 85 -2.13 -21.14 13.89
CA ALA A 85 -2.30 -21.00 15.33
C ALA A 85 -3.16 -19.76 15.66
N ALA A 86 -4.03 -19.90 16.66
CA ALA A 86 -4.98 -18.87 17.05
C ALA A 86 -4.32 -17.48 17.13
N PRO A 87 -4.96 -16.43 16.59
CA PRO A 87 -4.40 -15.10 16.54
C PRO A 87 -3.98 -14.67 17.95
N THR A 88 -2.70 -14.37 18.12
CA THR A 88 -2.20 -13.95 19.43
C THR A 88 -2.75 -12.57 19.76
N PHE A 89 -3.19 -12.38 21.01
CA PHE A 89 -3.73 -11.11 21.49
C PHE A 89 -2.74 -9.95 21.31
N SER A 90 -1.45 -10.22 21.50
CA SER A 90 -0.37 -9.25 21.27
C SER A 90 -0.18 -8.90 19.79
N GLY A 91 -0.38 -9.85 18.87
CA GLY A 91 -0.24 -9.65 17.43
C GLY A 91 -1.42 -8.89 16.79
N THR A 92 -2.61 -8.98 17.38
CA THR A 92 -3.83 -8.36 16.84
C THR A 92 -4.19 -7.06 17.56
N VAL A 93 -4.39 -7.10 18.88
CA VAL A 93 -4.92 -5.95 19.64
C VAL A 93 -3.86 -4.89 19.87
N GLY A 94 -2.64 -5.29 20.24
CA GLY A 94 -1.54 -4.35 20.49
C GLY A 94 -1.19 -3.52 19.25
N TYR A 95 -1.08 -4.19 18.10
CA TYR A 95 -0.77 -3.50 16.85
C TYR A 95 -1.94 -2.67 16.31
N MET A 96 -3.18 -3.16 16.40
CA MET A 96 -4.34 -2.34 16.03
C MET A 96 -4.42 -1.05 16.85
N LEU A 97 -4.21 -1.13 18.17
CA LEU A 97 -4.18 0.06 19.03
C LEU A 97 -3.04 1.01 18.67
N LEU A 98 -1.83 0.49 18.44
CA LEU A 98 -0.69 1.31 18.01
C LEU A 98 -1.00 2.03 16.70
N LEU A 99 -1.61 1.33 15.73
CA LEU A 99 -1.96 1.89 14.43
C LEU A 99 -3.02 2.99 14.56
N VAL A 100 -4.05 2.77 15.38
CA VAL A 100 -5.08 3.78 15.70
C VAL A 100 -4.48 5.01 16.38
N VAL A 101 -3.57 4.83 17.33
CA VAL A 101 -2.88 5.94 18.00
C VAL A 101 -2.01 6.72 17.01
N CYS A 102 -1.21 6.04 16.19
CA CYS A 102 -0.39 6.67 15.17
C CYS A 102 -1.24 7.47 14.17
N LEU A 103 -2.34 6.90 13.67
CA LEU A 103 -3.27 7.61 12.79
C LEU A 103 -3.90 8.83 13.50
N GLY A 104 -4.34 8.67 14.75
CA GLY A 104 -4.88 9.78 15.55
C GLY A 104 -3.87 10.92 15.73
N LEU A 105 -2.59 10.61 15.96
CA LEU A 105 -1.52 11.61 16.08
C LEU A 105 -1.26 12.34 14.74
N VAL A 106 -1.25 11.62 13.62
CA VAL A 106 -1.10 12.21 12.28
C VAL A 106 -2.27 13.14 11.98
N ILE A 107 -3.50 12.70 12.22
CA ILE A 107 -4.72 13.50 12.01
C ILE A 107 -4.66 14.75 12.89
N ARG A 108 -4.33 14.61 14.19
CA ARG A 108 -4.20 15.75 15.10
C ARG A 108 -3.15 16.75 14.62
N LYS A 109 -1.98 16.27 14.15
CA LYS A 109 -0.93 17.14 13.61
C LYS A 109 -1.40 17.86 12.35
N PHE A 110 -2.14 17.18 11.47
CA PHE A 110 -2.68 17.77 10.26
C PHE A 110 -3.77 18.82 10.54
N LEU A 111 -4.70 18.52 11.48
CA LEU A 111 -5.74 19.45 11.91
C LEU A 111 -5.15 20.70 12.59
N ASN A 112 -4.15 20.53 13.46
CA ASN A 112 -3.45 21.67 14.05
C ASN A 112 -2.79 22.55 12.97
N ASN A 113 -2.13 21.95 11.98
CA ASN A 113 -1.54 22.71 10.86
C ASN A 113 -2.61 23.41 10.00
N ALA A 114 -3.78 22.80 9.81
CA ALA A 114 -4.90 23.40 9.10
C ALA A 114 -5.49 24.59 9.85
N GLU A 115 -5.65 24.50 11.18
CA GLU A 115 -6.07 25.63 12.02
C GLU A 115 -5.05 26.77 11.99
N PHE A 116 -3.74 26.47 12.02
CA PHE A 116 -2.68 27.47 11.87
C PHE A 116 -2.69 28.17 10.50
N CYS A 117 -3.03 27.45 9.43
CA CYS A 117 -3.13 28.01 8.08
C CYS A 117 -4.41 28.86 7.89
N SER A 118 -5.51 28.49 8.55
CA SER A 118 -6.78 29.24 8.49
C SER A 118 -6.79 30.52 9.33
N LYS A 119 -5.86 30.66 10.29
CA LYS A 119 -5.75 31.85 11.16
C LYS A 119 -4.76 32.91 10.66
N LYS A 120 -4.11 32.69 9.52
CA LYS A 120 -3.16 33.62 8.90
C LYS A 120 -3.82 34.37 7.75
#